data_AF-A0A8D8KVU0-F1
#
_entry.id   AF-A0A8D8KVU0-F1
#
_cell.length_a   1.000
_cell.length_b   1.000
_cell.length_c   1.000
_cell.angle_alpha   90.00
_cell.angle_beta   90.00
_cell.angle_gamma   90.00
#
_symmetry.space_group_name_H-M   'P 1'
#
loop_
_entity.id
_entity.type
_entity.pdbx_description
1 polymer ?
#
loop_
_entity_poly.entity_id
_entity_poly.type
_entity_poly.pdbx_seq_one_letter_code
_entity_poly.pdbx_strand_id
1 'polypeptide(L)'
;MKYLIALALLIVAVAAQNKYTTKYDGIDLDEILKSDRLFNNYYKCLLEQPGSRCTPDANELKRILPEALQTNCAKCSKKQKDGAAKVINYLIDNRSAQWQVLQ
;
A
#
# COMPACT_ATOMS: atom_id res chain seq x y z
N MET A 1 -32.21 -7.81 30.63
CA MET A 1 -32.26 -6.83 29.51
C MET A 1 -31.13 -5.80 29.54
N LYS A 2 -30.73 -5.27 30.70
CA LYS A 2 -29.65 -4.28 30.83
C LYS A 2 -28.27 -4.77 30.37
N TYR A 3 -27.95 -6.06 30.61
CA TYR A 3 -26.68 -6.69 30.21
C TYR A 3 -26.59 -7.02 28.71
N LEU A 4 -27.73 -7.25 28.03
CA LEU A 4 -27.75 -7.55 26.59
C LEU A 4 -27.43 -6.31 25.74
N ILE A 5 -27.87 -5.13 26.19
CA ILE A 5 -27.58 -3.85 25.53
C ILE A 5 -26.09 -3.49 25.69
N ALA A 6 -25.51 -3.77 26.86
CA ALA A 6 -24.08 -3.56 27.10
C ALA A 6 -23.18 -4.48 26.26
N LEU A 7 -23.58 -5.74 26.06
CA LEU A 7 -22.86 -6.68 25.20
C LEU A 7 -22.94 -6.29 23.70
N ALA A 8 -24.11 -5.82 23.25
CA ALA A 8 -24.29 -5.35 21.87
C ALA A 8 -23.46 -4.09 21.57
N LEU A 9 -23.32 -3.17 22.53
CA LEU A 9 -22.47 -1.98 22.39
C LEU A 9 -20.96 -2.31 22.38
N LEU A 10 -20.52 -3.35 23.11
CA LEU A 10 -19.15 -3.83 23.08
C LEU A 10 -18.77 -4.49 21.74
N ILE A 11 -19.72 -5.13 21.04
CA ILE A 11 -19.47 -5.73 19.72
C ILE A 11 -19.35 -4.65 18.62
N VAL A 12 -20.08 -3.53 18.74
CA VAL A 12 -20.03 -2.43 17.75
C VAL A 12 -18.74 -1.60 17.86
N ALA A 13 -18.12 -1.54 19.05
CA ALA A 13 -16.84 -0.82 19.24
C ALA A 13 -15.64 -1.49 18.55
N VAL A 14 -15.75 -2.77 18.16
CA VAL A 14 -14.68 -3.52 17.47
C VAL A 14 -14.63 -3.21 15.96
N ALA A 15 -15.58 -2.44 15.42
CA ALA A 15 -15.66 -2.14 13.99
C ALA A 15 -15.00 -0.81 13.58
N ALA A 16 -14.22 -0.16 14.45
CA ALA A 16 -13.27 0.86 14.02
C ALA A 16 -12.16 0.16 13.21
N GLN A 17 -12.41 -0.07 11.93
CA GLN A 17 -11.42 -0.70 11.05
C GLN A 17 -10.18 0.20 11.02
N ASN A 18 -9.10 -0.23 11.67
CA ASN A 18 -7.79 0.40 11.62
C ASN A 18 -7.24 0.31 10.19
N LYS A 19 -7.68 1.21 9.30
CA LYS A 19 -7.24 1.31 7.91
C LYS A 19 -5.90 2.04 7.81
N TYR A 20 -5.18 1.80 6.71
CA TYR A 20 -4.03 2.62 6.36
C TYR A 20 -4.46 4.06 6.05
N THR A 21 -3.54 5.01 6.23
CA THR A 21 -3.80 6.41 5.88
C THR A 21 -4.12 6.54 4.40
N THR A 22 -5.10 7.37 4.07
CA THR A 22 -5.50 7.67 2.69
C THR A 22 -4.85 8.96 2.17
N LYS A 23 -3.90 9.52 2.91
CA LYS A 23 -3.19 10.77 2.57
C LYS A 23 -2.57 10.74 1.16
N TYR A 24 -2.14 9.56 0.71
CA TYR A 24 -1.45 9.36 -0.55
C TYR A 24 -2.31 8.67 -1.62
N ASP A 25 -3.62 8.51 -1.40
CA ASP A 25 -4.53 7.88 -2.38
C ASP A 25 -4.76 8.75 -3.64
N GLY A 26 -4.22 9.97 -3.66
CA GLY A 26 -4.30 10.90 -4.80
C GLY A 26 -3.04 10.99 -5.66
N ILE A 27 -2.00 10.19 -5.39
CA ILE A 27 -0.79 10.20 -6.23
C ILE A 27 -1.10 9.75 -7.66
N ASP A 28 -0.40 10.33 -8.64
CA ASP A 28 -0.52 9.92 -10.03
C ASP A 28 0.35 8.69 -10.30
N LEU A 29 -0.28 7.51 -10.23
CA LEU A 29 0.39 6.25 -10.53
C LEU A 29 0.88 6.17 -11.99
N ASP A 30 0.20 6.81 -12.95
CA ASP A 30 0.64 6.74 -14.35
C ASP A 30 1.91 7.53 -14.58
N GLU A 31 2.00 8.72 -13.98
CA GLU A 31 3.20 9.54 -14.03
C GLU A 31 4.40 8.80 -13.43
N ILE A 32 4.21 8.19 -12.26
CA ILE A 32 5.26 7.44 -11.57
C ILE A 32 5.70 6.23 -12.40
N LEU A 33 4.76 5.43 -12.90
CA LEU A 33 5.05 4.18 -13.61
C LEU A 33 5.71 4.41 -14.98
N LYS A 34 5.32 5.48 -15.68
CA LYS A 34 5.86 5.83 -17.01
C LYS A 34 7.20 6.57 -16.94
N SER A 35 7.50 7.24 -15.83
CA SER A 35 8.76 7.95 -15.64
C SER A 35 9.83 7.04 -15.04
N ASP A 36 10.92 6.78 -15.76
CA ASP A 36 12.04 6.01 -15.21
C ASP A 36 12.66 6.70 -13.99
N ARG A 37 12.72 8.04 -13.97
CA ARG A 37 13.26 8.78 -12.82
C ARG A 37 12.39 8.57 -11.58
N LEU A 38 11.07 8.73 -11.70
CA LEU A 38 10.16 8.60 -10.57
C LEU A 38 10.08 7.15 -10.12
N PHE A 39 9.81 6.22 -11.04
CA PHE A 39 9.77 4.78 -10.75
C PHE A 39 11.02 4.30 -10.02
N ASN A 40 12.21 4.66 -10.51
CA ASN A 40 13.46 4.22 -9.88
C ASN A 40 13.64 4.75 -8.45
N ASN A 41 13.06 5.90 -8.09
CA ASN A 41 13.10 6.39 -6.71
C ASN A 41 12.28 5.48 -5.78
N TYR A 42 11.07 5.08 -6.18
CA TYR A 42 10.25 4.13 -5.41
C TYR A 42 10.93 2.76 -5.34
N TYR A 43 11.37 2.25 -6.49
CA TYR A 43 12.00 0.93 -6.59
C TYR A 43 13.23 0.80 -5.68
N LYS A 44 14.14 1.77 -5.73
CA LYS A 44 15.34 1.78 -4.88
C LYS A 44 15.01 1.94 -3.40
N CYS A 45 13.99 2.73 -3.07
CA CYS A 45 13.50 2.90 -1.71
C CYS A 45 12.97 1.57 -1.13
N LEU A 46 12.15 0.85 -1.91
CA LEU A 46 11.57 -0.44 -1.53
C LEU A 46 12.64 -1.52 -1.34
N LEU A 47 13.69 -1.52 -2.17
CA LEU A 47 14.82 -2.43 -2.06
C LEU A 47 15.88 -2.02 -1.03
N GLU A 48 15.64 -0.94 -0.29
CA GLU A 48 16.59 -0.40 0.70
C GLU A 48 18.01 -0.17 0.12
N GLN A 49 18.12 0.19 -1.16
CA GLN A 49 19.43 0.34 -1.80
C GLN A 49 20.28 1.39 -1.07
N PRO A 50 21.59 1.15 -0.88
CA PRO A 50 22.48 2.11 -0.23
C PRO A 50 22.41 3.50 -0.87
N GLY A 51 22.23 4.54 -0.05
CA GLY A 51 22.12 5.93 -0.51
C GLY A 51 20.80 6.27 -1.20
N SER A 52 19.82 5.37 -1.24
CA SER A 52 18.49 5.68 -1.77
C SER A 52 17.75 6.68 -0.89
N ARG A 53 17.00 7.58 -1.52
CA ARG A 53 16.09 8.50 -0.84
C ARG A 53 14.67 7.98 -1.03
N CYS A 54 13.88 8.05 0.02
CA CYS A 54 12.46 7.73 -0.02
C CYS A 54 11.65 9.02 0.13
N THR A 55 10.71 9.24 -0.79
CA THR A 55 9.68 10.27 -0.59
C THR A 55 8.75 9.86 0.57
N PRO A 56 8.02 10.80 1.19
CA PRO A 56 7.13 10.47 2.29
C PRO A 56 6.10 9.38 1.98
N ASP A 57 5.58 9.36 0.76
CA ASP A 57 4.61 8.36 0.29
C ASP A 57 5.26 7.01 -0.03
N ALA A 58 6.47 6.99 -0.62
CA ALA A 58 7.24 5.77 -0.80
C ALA A 58 7.63 5.12 0.55
N ASN A 59 7.97 5.95 1.54
CA ASN A 59 8.22 5.49 2.92
C ASN A 59 6.98 4.87 3.55
N GLU A 60 5.82 5.51 3.39
CA GLU A 60 4.58 4.96 3.92
C GLU A 60 4.23 3.63 3.25
N LEU A 61 4.35 3.55 1.91
CA LEU A 61 4.18 2.30 1.17
C LEU A 61 5.11 1.20 1.70
N LYS A 62 6.42 1.49 1.78
CA LYS A 62 7.43 0.56 2.30
C LYS A 62 7.09 0.07 3.71
N ARG A 63 6.63 0.96 4.58
CA ARG A 63 6.27 0.66 5.98
C ARG A 63 5.08 -0.29 6.06
N ILE A 64 4.05 -0.10 5.22
CA ILE A 64 2.81 -0.91 5.28
C ILE A 64 2.90 -2.20 4.46
N LEU A 65 3.79 -2.25 3.45
CA LEU A 65 3.83 -3.35 2.47
C LEU A 65 3.93 -4.74 3.11
N PRO A 66 4.80 -5.00 4.13
CA PRO A 66 4.91 -6.33 4.72
C PRO A 66 3.60 -6.83 5.34
N GLU A 67 2.90 -5.98 6.09
CA GLU A 67 1.61 -6.33 6.69
C GLU A 67 0.51 -6.43 5.61
N ALA A 68 0.51 -5.53 4.64
CA ALA A 68 -0.46 -5.55 3.54
C ALA A 68 -0.36 -6.84 2.74
N LEU A 69 0.84 -7.37 2.50
CA LEU A 69 1.03 -8.66 1.84
C LEU A 69 0.57 -9.83 2.72
N GLN A 70 0.99 -9.85 3.99
CA GLN A 70 0.63 -10.94 4.93
C GLN A 70 -0.88 -11.04 5.18
N THR A 71 -1.59 -9.92 5.13
CA THR A 71 -3.02 -9.83 5.46
C THR A 71 -3.91 -9.69 4.23
N ASN A 72 -3.38 -9.87 3.02
CA ASN A 72 -4.13 -9.66 1.77
C ASN A 72 -4.83 -8.29 1.72
N CYS A 73 -4.11 -7.25 2.12
CA CYS A 73 -4.53 -5.85 2.09
C CYS A 73 -5.81 -5.60 2.95
N ALA A 74 -5.96 -6.28 4.08
CA ALA A 74 -7.14 -6.17 4.95
C ALA A 74 -7.44 -4.72 5.38
N LYS A 75 -6.38 -3.94 5.59
CA LYS A 75 -6.44 -2.54 6.02
C LYS A 75 -6.41 -1.52 4.88
N CYS A 76 -6.35 -1.96 3.64
CA CYS A 76 -6.27 -1.07 2.49
C CYS A 76 -7.61 -0.41 2.16
N SER A 77 -7.54 0.82 1.66
CA SER A 77 -8.66 1.51 1.02
C SER A 77 -9.00 0.87 -0.34
N LYS A 78 -10.16 1.20 -0.91
CA LYS A 78 -10.51 0.75 -2.27
C LYS A 78 -9.48 1.27 -3.29
N LYS A 79 -9.08 2.54 -3.18
CA LYS A 79 -8.07 3.14 -4.07
C LYS A 79 -6.72 2.47 -3.97
N GLN A 80 -6.29 2.08 -2.76
CA GLN A 80 -5.03 1.37 -2.56
C GLN A 80 -5.06 -0.03 -3.20
N LYS A 81 -6.19 -0.74 -3.12
CA LYS A 81 -6.35 -2.05 -3.78
C LYS A 81 -6.35 -1.92 -5.31
N ASP A 82 -7.13 -0.97 -5.84
CA ASP A 82 -7.19 -0.70 -7.27
C ASP A 82 -5.81 -0.25 -7.80
N GLY A 83 -5.11 0.60 -7.04
CA GLY A 83 -3.76 1.07 -7.34
C GLY A 83 -2.72 -0.05 -7.30
N ALA A 84 -2.78 -0.94 -6.30
CA ALA A 84 -1.90 -2.10 -6.21
C ALA A 84 -2.07 -3.03 -7.42
N ALA A 85 -3.31 -3.34 -7.81
CA ALA A 85 -3.58 -4.15 -8.99
C ALA A 85 -3.02 -3.51 -10.28
N LYS A 86 -3.20 -2.20 -10.44
CA LYS A 86 -2.65 -1.44 -11.57
C LYS A 86 -1.11 -1.52 -11.61
N VAL A 87 -0.45 -1.27 -10.48
CA VAL A 87 1.01 -1.30 -10.37
C VAL A 87 1.53 -2.70 -10.69
N ILE A 88 0.97 -3.75 -10.08
CA ILE A 88 1.39 -5.14 -10.31
C ILE A 88 1.28 -5.50 -11.79
N ASN A 89 0.13 -5.26 -12.42
CA ASN A 89 -0.06 -5.56 -13.84
C ASN A 89 0.93 -4.79 -14.72
N TYR A 90 1.13 -3.49 -14.45
CA TYR A 90 2.09 -2.70 -15.20
C TYR A 90 3.53 -3.23 -15.08
N LEU A 91 3.94 -3.64 -13.87
CA LEU A 91 5.27 -4.20 -13.64
C LEU A 91 5.48 -5.51 -14.38
N ILE A 92 4.48 -6.40 -14.37
CA ILE A 92 4.51 -7.66 -15.12
C ILE A 92 4.70 -7.40 -16.61
N ASP A 93 3.90 -6.49 -17.18
CA ASP A 93 3.83 -6.28 -18.63
C ASP A 93 4.98 -5.41 -19.17
N ASN A 94 5.45 -4.42 -18.39
CA ASN A 94 6.34 -3.37 -18.89
C ASN A 94 7.68 -3.26 -18.16
N ARG A 95 7.81 -3.85 -16.97
CA ARG A 95 9.01 -3.75 -16.11
C ARG A 95 9.36 -5.10 -15.48
N SER A 96 9.32 -6.15 -16.29
CA SER A 96 9.43 -7.56 -15.83
C SER A 96 10.71 -7.85 -15.06
N ALA A 97 11.84 -7.23 -15.44
CA ALA A 97 13.10 -7.36 -14.72
C ALA A 97 13.01 -6.82 -13.29
N GLN A 98 12.33 -5.70 -13.08
CA GLN A 98 12.12 -5.14 -11.75
C GLN A 98 11.08 -5.90 -10.95
N TRP A 99 10.03 -6.40 -11.62
CA TRP A 99 9.06 -7.30 -10.99
C TRP A 99 9.72 -8.56 -10.43
N GLN A 100 10.65 -9.16 -11.18
CA GLN A 100 11.37 -10.36 -10.76
C GLN A 100 12.21 -10.17 -9.49
N VAL A 101 12.60 -8.94 -9.16
CA VAL A 101 13.36 -8.62 -7.95
C VAL A 101 12.43 -8.33 -6.76
N LEU A 102 11.20 -7.90 -7.02
CA LEU A 102 10.22 -7.53 -5.98
C LEU A 102 9.36 -8.70 -5.50
N GLN A 103 9.40 -9.85 -6.18
CA GLN A 103 8.63 -11.06 -5.83
C GLN A 103 9.17 -11.77 -4.58
#